data_AF-A0A5C7UXC0-F1
#
_entry.id   AF-A0A5C7UXC0-F1
#
_cell.length_a   1.000
_cell.length_b   1.000
_cell.length_c   1.000
_cell.angle_alpha   90.00
_cell.angle_beta   90.00
_cell.angle_gamma   90.00
#
_symmetry.space_group_name_H-M   'P 1'
#
loop_
_entity.id
_entity.type
_entity.pdbx_description
1 polymer ?
#
loop_
_entity_poly.entity_id
_entity_poly.type
_entity_poly.pdbx_seq_one_letter_code
_entity_poly.pdbx_strand_id
1 'polypeptide(L)'
;MTKALNDIAFSMLDLVPVREGRSVADALAVALRTAQHAERLGFTRYWLAEHHNMAGIASSATAVLVGHIAGGTQRIRVGSGGVMLPNHAPLVVAEAFGTLAELYPGRIDLGLGRAPGTDPMTMRALRRDRIESVDD
;
A
#
# COMPACT_ATOMS: atom_id res chain seq x y z
N MET A 1 -32.71 -5.08 4.31
CA MET A 1 -32.73 -3.71 3.74
C MET A 1 -31.68 -3.62 2.66
N THR A 2 -32.07 -3.26 1.44
CA THR A 2 -31.12 -3.06 0.32
C THR A 2 -30.51 -1.68 0.45
N LYS A 3 -29.17 -1.56 0.51
CA LYS A 3 -28.49 -0.26 0.49
C LYS A 3 -28.61 0.35 -0.91
N ALA A 4 -28.92 1.65 -1.00
CA ALA A 4 -28.80 2.38 -2.25
C ALA A 4 -27.31 2.64 -2.55
N LEU A 5 -26.96 2.80 -3.84
CA LEU A 5 -25.58 3.12 -4.24
C LEU A 5 -25.03 4.37 -3.55
N ASN A 6 -25.88 5.37 -3.30
CA ASN A 6 -25.50 6.61 -2.62
C ASN A 6 -25.13 6.40 -1.14
N ASP A 7 -25.51 5.27 -0.53
CA ASP A 7 -25.21 4.92 0.87
C ASP A 7 -24.03 3.95 1.01
N ILE A 8 -23.36 3.63 -0.11
CA ILE A 8 -22.22 2.72 -0.15
C ILE A 8 -20.94 3.55 -0.27
N ALA A 9 -20.05 3.40 0.71
CA ALA A 9 -18.74 4.00 0.66
C ALA A 9 -17.85 3.35 -0.41
N PHE A 10 -17.20 4.16 -1.24
CA PHE A 10 -16.25 3.70 -2.24
C PHE A 10 -14.80 3.93 -1.78
N SER A 11 -13.91 3.01 -2.12
CA SER A 11 -12.47 3.08 -1.83
C SER A 11 -11.67 2.54 -3.01
N MET A 12 -10.39 2.85 -3.07
CA MET A 12 -9.48 2.42 -4.14
C MET A 12 -8.38 1.51 -3.58
N LEU A 13 -8.05 0.45 -4.31
CA LEU A 13 -6.82 -0.33 -4.12
C LEU A 13 -5.98 -0.18 -5.39
N ASP A 14 -4.78 0.38 -5.24
CA ASP A 14 -3.87 0.67 -6.33
C ASP A 14 -2.63 -0.21 -6.25
N LEU A 15 -2.27 -0.82 -7.37
CA LEU A 15 -1.03 -1.58 -7.52
C LEU A 15 0.12 -0.66 -7.94
N VAL A 16 -0.16 0.55 -8.41
CA VAL A 16 0.83 1.48 -8.99
C VAL A 16 1.47 0.87 -10.25
N PRO A 17 0.68 0.59 -11.29
CA PRO A 17 1.17 -0.10 -12.49
C PRO A 17 2.12 0.80 -13.31
N VAL A 18 3.25 0.23 -13.72
CA VAL A 18 4.17 0.82 -14.70
C VAL A 18 3.65 0.49 -16.09
N ARG A 19 3.23 1.53 -16.83
CA ARG A 19 2.68 1.38 -18.18
C ARG A 19 3.80 1.14 -19.20
N GLU A 20 3.47 0.48 -20.30
CA GLU A 20 4.39 0.25 -21.41
C GLU A 20 5.02 1.58 -21.90
N GLY A 21 6.33 1.56 -22.10
CA GLY A 21 7.10 2.74 -22.52
C GLY A 21 7.20 3.86 -21.48
N ARG A 22 6.79 3.63 -20.23
CA ARG A 22 6.85 4.61 -19.13
C ARG A 22 7.82 4.18 -18.03
N SER A 23 8.28 5.16 -17.28
CA SER A 23 9.17 4.95 -16.14
C SER A 23 8.40 4.65 -14.86
N VAL A 24 9.11 4.13 -13.85
CA VAL A 24 8.57 4.02 -12.49
C VAL A 24 8.17 5.39 -11.94
N ALA A 25 8.94 6.44 -12.22
CA ALA A 25 8.62 7.80 -11.79
C ALA A 25 7.27 8.29 -12.36
N ASP A 26 6.96 7.95 -13.62
CA ASP A 26 5.66 8.24 -14.23
C ASP A 26 4.53 7.54 -13.49
N ALA A 27 4.72 6.26 -13.11
CA ALA A 27 3.73 5.49 -12.37
C ALA A 27 3.43 6.09 -10.98
N LEU A 28 4.48 6.51 -10.26
CA LEU A 28 4.33 7.18 -8.95
C LEU A 28 3.58 8.52 -9.09
N ALA A 29 3.91 9.32 -10.10
CA ALA A 29 3.21 10.58 -10.38
C ALA A 29 1.74 10.36 -10.79
N VAL A 30 1.44 9.27 -11.50
CA VAL A 30 0.07 8.86 -11.83
C VAL A 30 -0.69 8.44 -10.57
N ALA A 31 -0.10 7.65 -9.68
CA ALA A 31 -0.75 7.22 -8.44
C ALA A 31 -1.11 8.43 -7.55
N LEU A 32 -0.20 9.40 -7.41
CA LEU A 32 -0.52 10.62 -6.66
C LEU A 32 -1.70 11.39 -7.25
N ARG A 33 -1.69 11.62 -8.56
CA ARG A 33 -2.80 12.32 -9.24
C ARG A 33 -4.11 11.53 -9.13
N THR A 34 -4.04 10.20 -9.17
CA THR A 34 -5.21 9.32 -9.00
C THR A 34 -5.77 9.44 -7.59
N ALA A 35 -4.93 9.39 -6.56
CA ALA A 35 -5.36 9.56 -5.17
C ALA A 35 -6.01 10.93 -4.92
N GLN A 36 -5.40 12.01 -5.43
CA GLN A 36 -5.99 13.35 -5.39
C GLN A 36 -7.33 13.43 -6.12
N HIS A 37 -7.47 12.71 -7.23
CA HIS A 37 -8.73 12.68 -7.97
C HIS A 37 -9.81 11.89 -7.22
N ALA A 38 -9.47 10.72 -6.69
CA ALA A 38 -10.37 9.92 -5.86
C ALA A 38 -10.86 10.70 -4.63
N GLU A 39 -9.98 11.49 -3.99
CA GLU A 39 -10.33 12.39 -2.90
C GLU A 39 -11.37 13.45 -3.32
N ARG A 40 -11.21 14.06 -4.50
CA ARG A 40 -12.19 15.04 -5.04
C ARG A 40 -13.55 14.40 -5.32
N LEU A 41 -13.57 13.11 -5.66
CA LEU A 41 -14.79 12.34 -5.90
C LEU A 41 -15.43 11.81 -4.61
N GLY A 42 -14.82 12.01 -3.43
CA GLY A 42 -15.37 11.58 -2.15
C GLY A 42 -15.09 10.12 -1.77
N PHE A 43 -14.07 9.50 -2.38
CA PHE A 43 -13.64 8.16 -1.96
C PHE A 43 -13.17 8.19 -0.49
N THR A 44 -13.48 7.14 0.25
CA THR A 44 -13.18 7.04 1.69
C THR A 44 -11.71 6.73 1.95
N ARG A 45 -11.12 5.84 1.13
CA ARG A 45 -9.76 5.33 1.32
C ARG A 45 -9.04 5.10 0.01
N TYR A 46 -7.72 5.26 0.03
CA TYR A 46 -6.81 4.91 -1.05
C TYR A 46 -5.71 4.00 -0.50
N TRP A 47 -5.76 2.72 -0.87
CA TRP A 47 -4.80 1.72 -0.42
C TRP A 47 -3.81 1.36 -1.51
N LEU A 48 -2.59 1.07 -1.09
CA LEU A 48 -1.49 0.62 -1.93
C LEU A 48 -1.22 -0.86 -1.64
N ALA A 49 -1.18 -1.69 -2.68
CA ALA A 49 -0.74 -3.07 -2.54
C ALA A 49 0.78 -3.15 -2.40
N GLU A 50 1.31 -4.22 -1.80
CA GLU A 50 2.75 -4.50 -1.77
C GLU A 50 3.08 -5.59 -2.80
N HIS A 51 4.05 -5.34 -3.69
CA HIS A 51 4.54 -6.31 -4.66
C HIS A 51 6.05 -6.18 -4.84
N HIS A 52 6.75 -7.31 -4.94
CA HIS A 52 8.20 -7.36 -5.14
C HIS A 52 8.56 -8.05 -6.45
N ASN A 53 9.69 -7.66 -7.04
CA ASN A 53 10.26 -8.29 -8.24
C ASN A 53 9.30 -8.37 -9.44
N MET A 54 8.42 -7.37 -9.58
CA MET A 54 7.50 -7.23 -10.71
C MET A 54 7.76 -5.92 -11.43
N ALA A 55 8.44 -5.96 -12.58
CA ALA A 55 8.82 -4.76 -13.33
C ALA A 55 7.61 -3.86 -13.70
N GLY A 56 6.42 -4.45 -13.84
CA GLY A 56 5.18 -3.74 -14.13
C GLY A 56 4.51 -3.09 -12.91
N ILE A 57 5.07 -3.19 -11.71
CA ILE A 57 4.43 -2.73 -10.46
C ILE A 57 5.44 -1.95 -9.61
N ALA A 58 5.11 -0.71 -9.25
CA ALA A 58 6.02 0.21 -8.54
C ALA A 58 5.76 0.32 -7.03
N SER A 59 5.08 -0.65 -6.43
CA SER A 59 4.54 -0.55 -5.06
C SER A 59 5.24 -1.40 -3.98
N SER A 60 6.52 -1.73 -4.17
CA SER A 60 7.31 -2.54 -3.23
C SER A 60 7.61 -1.87 -1.89
N ALA A 61 7.89 -0.56 -1.88
CA ALA A 61 8.20 0.21 -0.67
C ALA A 61 6.94 0.87 -0.08
N THR A 62 5.99 0.05 0.38
CA THR A 62 4.62 0.48 0.68
C THR A 62 4.54 1.64 1.69
N ALA A 63 5.28 1.61 2.80
CA ALA A 63 5.25 2.70 3.79
C ALA A 63 5.71 4.05 3.20
N VAL A 64 6.73 4.03 2.33
CA VAL A 64 7.22 5.23 1.64
C VAL A 64 6.13 5.81 0.74
N LEU A 65 5.45 4.95 -0.02
CA LEU A 65 4.37 5.38 -0.90
C LEU A 65 3.14 5.86 -0.13
N VAL A 66 2.77 5.21 0.98
CA VAL A 66 1.71 5.70 1.86
C VAL A 66 2.04 7.13 2.32
N GLY A 67 3.26 7.38 2.77
CA GLY A 67 3.72 8.72 3.15
C GLY A 67 3.65 9.73 2.00
N HIS A 68 4.10 9.34 0.81
CA HIS A 68 4.06 10.19 -0.38
C HIS A 68 2.62 10.58 -0.77
N ILE A 69 1.70 9.62 -0.80
CA ILE A 69 0.31 9.85 -1.16
C ILE A 69 -0.43 10.63 -0.07
N ALA A 70 -0.19 10.31 1.21
CA ALA A 70 -0.78 11.03 2.34
C ALA A 70 -0.35 12.50 2.37
N GLY A 71 0.93 12.79 2.10
CA GLY A 71 1.45 14.16 2.02
C GLY A 71 0.93 14.94 0.81
N GLY A 72 0.56 14.26 -0.26
CA GLY A 72 -0.01 14.88 -1.46
C GLY A 72 -1.54 14.92 -1.52
N THR A 73 -2.22 14.52 -0.45
CA THR A 73 -3.69 14.55 -0.29
C THR A 73 -4.07 15.19 1.05
N GLN A 74 -5.33 15.59 1.25
CA GLN A 74 -5.71 16.39 2.43
C GLN A 74 -6.63 15.67 3.42
N ARG A 75 -7.52 14.81 2.94
CA ARG A 75 -8.65 14.27 3.71
C ARG A 75 -8.82 12.76 3.55
N ILE A 76 -8.59 12.22 2.36
CA ILE A 76 -8.76 10.79 2.10
C ILE A 76 -7.85 9.99 3.04
N ARG A 77 -8.33 8.85 3.55
CA ARG A 77 -7.46 7.92 4.28
C ARG A 77 -6.52 7.23 3.31
N VAL A 78 -5.29 7.02 3.72
CA VAL A 78 -4.25 6.39 2.90
C VAL A 78 -3.62 5.25 3.68
N GLY A 79 -3.33 4.13 3.02
CA GLY A 79 -2.71 3.03 3.71
C GLY A 79 -2.30 1.87 2.83
N SER A 80 -2.01 0.76 3.48
CA SER A 80 -1.66 -0.49 2.81
C SER A 80 -2.88 -1.38 2.63
N GLY A 81 -2.96 -2.06 1.47
CA GLY A 81 -3.96 -3.11 1.20
C GLY A 81 -3.35 -4.38 0.61
N GLY A 82 -2.30 -4.98 1.17
CA GLY A 82 -1.73 -4.81 2.51
C GLY A 82 -0.21 -4.98 2.53
N VAL A 83 0.42 -4.63 3.65
CA VAL A 83 1.84 -4.95 3.92
C VAL A 83 1.96 -6.46 4.04
N MET A 84 2.84 -7.08 3.28
CA MET A 84 3.10 -8.53 3.32
C MET A 84 3.90 -8.85 4.59
N LEU A 85 3.27 -8.73 5.77
CA LEU A 85 3.91 -8.76 7.08
C LEU A 85 4.90 -9.91 7.30
N PRO A 86 4.68 -11.14 6.78
CA PRO A 86 5.66 -12.22 6.93
C PRO A 86 7.05 -11.91 6.30
N ASN A 87 7.14 -10.94 5.39
CA ASN A 87 8.39 -10.49 4.77
C ASN A 87 9.12 -9.40 5.56
N HIS A 88 8.52 -8.88 6.63
CA HIS A 88 9.06 -7.76 7.41
C HIS A 88 9.20 -8.12 8.88
N ALA A 89 10.11 -7.42 9.58
CA ALA A 89 10.11 -7.42 11.03
C ALA A 89 8.89 -6.62 11.53
N PRO A 90 8.00 -7.20 12.37
CA PRO A 90 6.78 -6.50 12.79
C PRO A 90 7.03 -5.15 13.48
N LEU A 91 8.11 -5.04 14.25
CA LEU A 91 8.50 -3.79 14.90
C LEU A 91 8.77 -2.67 13.89
N VAL A 92 9.48 -2.96 12.80
CA VAL A 92 9.78 -1.97 11.75
C VAL A 92 8.50 -1.48 11.07
N VAL A 93 7.54 -2.39 10.84
CA VAL A 93 6.23 -2.02 10.30
C VAL A 93 5.47 -1.13 11.28
N ALA A 94 5.47 -1.47 12.56
CA ALA A 94 4.82 -0.68 13.61
C ALA A 94 5.43 0.73 13.74
N GLU A 95 6.76 0.85 13.73
CA GLU A 95 7.45 2.15 13.80
C GLU A 95 7.16 3.02 12.57
N ALA A 96 7.18 2.43 11.38
CA ALA A 96 6.89 3.16 10.14
C ALA A 96 5.44 3.69 10.11
N PHE A 97 4.46 2.82 10.38
CA PHE A 97 3.05 3.22 10.34
C PHE A 97 2.64 4.05 11.55
N GLY A 98 3.27 3.85 12.72
CA GLY A 98 3.11 4.73 13.87
C GLY A 98 3.62 6.15 13.57
N THR A 99 4.80 6.26 12.97
CA THR A 99 5.34 7.56 12.51
C THR A 99 4.41 8.23 11.49
N LEU A 100 3.93 7.47 10.50
CA LEU A 100 2.97 7.99 9.51
C LEU A 100 1.66 8.46 10.16
N ALA A 101 1.16 7.74 11.17
CA ALA A 101 -0.05 8.12 11.88
C ALA A 101 0.11 9.45 12.64
N GLU A 102 1.30 9.74 13.18
CA GLU A 102 1.62 11.04 13.79
C GLU A 102 1.78 12.15 12.75
N LEU A 103 2.42 11.87 11.61
CA LEU A 103 2.56 12.84 10.51
C LEU A 103 1.22 13.18 9.86
N TYR A 104 0.29 12.23 9.83
CA TYR A 104 -1.02 12.36 9.20
C TYR A 104 -2.15 11.87 10.13
N PRO A 105 -2.46 12.62 11.21
CA PRO A 105 -3.38 12.19 12.26
C PRO A 105 -4.77 11.79 11.72
N GLY A 106 -5.23 10.61 12.11
CA GLY A 106 -6.55 10.08 11.74
C GLY A 106 -6.69 9.66 10.28
N ARG A 107 -5.62 9.67 9.48
CA ARG A 107 -5.67 9.38 8.03
C ARG A 107 -4.96 8.10 7.59
N ILE A 108 -4.18 7.45 8.46
CA ILE A 108 -3.40 6.26 8.07
C ILE A 108 -4.15 4.96 8.37
N ASP A 109 -4.15 4.06 7.39
CA ASP A 109 -4.59 2.67 7.50
C ASP A 109 -3.36 1.73 7.43
N LEU A 110 -3.26 0.75 8.34
CA LEU A 110 -2.34 -0.38 8.23
C LEU A 110 -3.13 -1.64 7.92
N GLY A 111 -3.29 -1.96 6.63
CA GLY A 111 -3.78 -3.26 6.20
C GLY A 111 -2.62 -4.26 6.14
N LEU A 112 -2.83 -5.45 6.69
CA LEU A 112 -1.85 -6.54 6.68
C LEU A 112 -2.29 -7.61 5.68
N GLY A 113 -1.35 -8.00 4.82
CA GLY A 113 -1.52 -9.03 3.81
C GLY A 113 -0.78 -10.31 4.20
N ARG A 114 -1.28 -11.43 3.67
CA ARG A 114 -0.53 -12.67 3.65
C ARG A 114 0.60 -12.55 2.61
N ALA A 115 1.66 -13.31 2.79
CA ALA A 115 2.75 -13.43 1.82
C ALA A 115 2.79 -14.85 1.21
N PRO A 116 1.78 -15.26 0.41
CA PRO A 116 1.82 -16.58 -0.23
C PRO A 116 2.86 -16.55 -1.35
N GLY A 117 4.09 -16.98 -1.05
CA GLY A 117 5.09 -17.35 -2.05
C GLY A 117 5.40 -16.28 -3.10
N THR A 118 6.21 -15.30 -2.74
CA THR A 118 7.02 -14.55 -3.72
C THR A 118 8.09 -15.50 -4.31
N ASP A 119 8.69 -15.16 -5.45
CA ASP A 119 9.70 -16.01 -6.08
C ASP A 119 10.86 -16.34 -5.10
N PRO A 120 11.51 -17.52 -5.21
CA PRO A 120 12.51 -17.96 -4.23
C PRO A 120 13.70 -17.00 -4.06
N MET A 121 14.09 -16.30 -5.12
CA MET A 121 15.22 -15.37 -5.08
C MET A 121 14.87 -14.15 -4.25
N THR A 122 13.69 -13.57 -4.48
CA THR A 122 13.19 -12.45 -3.70
C THR A 122 12.87 -12.85 -2.26
N MET A 123 12.31 -14.04 -2.03
CA MET A 123 12.10 -14.57 -0.67
C MET A 123 13.41 -14.66 0.11
N ARG A 124 14.48 -15.14 -0.50
CA ARG A 124 15.82 -15.22 0.12
C ARG A 124 16.44 -13.83 0.36
N ALA A 125 16.13 -12.86 -0.48
CA ALA A 125 16.60 -11.48 -0.29
C ALA A 125 15.84 -10.78 0.85
N LEU A 126 14.54 -11.02 0.99
CA LEU A 126 13.68 -10.45 2.03
C LEU A 126 13.83 -11.15 3.38
N ARG A 127 14.00 -12.49 3.38
CA ARG A 127 14.19 -13.32 4.58
C ARG A 127 15.62 -13.83 4.64
N ARG A 128 16.40 -13.31 5.59
CA ARG A 128 17.75 -13.85 5.85
C ARG A 128 17.71 -15.17 6.64
N ASP A 129 16.87 -15.33 7.66
CA ASP A 129 16.98 -16.52 8.56
C ASP A 129 15.67 -16.99 9.25
N ARG A 130 14.48 -16.52 8.84
CA ARG A 130 13.22 -16.89 9.53
C ARG A 130 12.61 -18.17 8.95
N ILE A 131 12.89 -19.30 9.60
CA ILE A 131 12.08 -20.52 9.51
C ILE A 131 10.83 -20.27 10.38
N GLU A 132 9.74 -19.83 9.78
CA GLU A 132 8.41 -19.95 10.41
C GLU A 132 7.85 -21.32 10.06
N SER A 133 7.38 -22.03 11.07
CA SER A 133 6.72 -23.32 10.88
C SER A 133 5.25 -23.11 10.54
N VAL A 134 4.57 -24.16 10.06
CA VAL A 134 3.17 -24.08 9.60
C VAL A 134 2.19 -23.63 10.71
N ASP A 135 2.66 -23.58 11.96
CA ASP A 135 1.91 -23.16 13.14
C ASP A 135 2.16 -21.70 13.59
N ASP A 136 2.95 -20.91 12.85
CA ASP A 136 3.12 -19.46 13.06
C ASP A 136 2.18 -18.63 12.14
#